data_AF-A0A2R6MZE8-F1
#
_entry.id   AF-A0A2R6MZE8-F1
#
_cell.length_a   1.000
_cell.length_b   1.000
_cell.length_c   1.000
_cell.angle_alpha   90.00
_cell.angle_beta   90.00
_cell.angle_gamma   90.00
#
_symmetry.space_group_name_H-M   'P 1'
#
loop_
_entity.id
_entity.type
_entity.pdbx_description
1 polymer ?
#
loop_
_entity_poly.entity_id
_entity_poly.type
_entity_poly.pdbx_seq_one_letter_code
_entity_poly.pdbx_strand_id
1 'polypeptide(L)'
;MWLSVSDRAAVDGDVLYRRVGTGSMSDCEASTGRGRRWPRVAGAFALGLAVAGAVLWVVGPAALSRAVGRVSTRRLVSLAVVGAVPTVVWGGALHLVFRRFGVARRPTTSVLLFAAANFMNTVTPFGQVGGDPPSALLFERALDAEFETSLAAVASVNALNAAAALVLGLVGVASLRTRVALGGVLETAAATAVAVVAVVVVVAVVARRHWDRLVRSGRRSVDSPERPVCSEPSSSRA
;
A
#
# COMPACT_ATOMS: atom_id res chain seq x y z
N MET A 1 -17.86 4.00 -27.15
CA MET A 1 -18.94 3.01 -27.41
C MET A 1 -18.70 1.83 -26.49
N TRP A 2 -19.77 1.26 -25.91
CA TRP A 2 -19.84 0.38 -24.72
C TRP A 2 -19.84 1.12 -23.37
N LEU A 3 -20.81 0.96 -22.46
CA LEU A 3 -22.28 0.83 -22.52
C LEU A 3 -22.74 1.07 -21.06
N SER A 4 -23.76 1.92 -20.92
CA SER A 4 -24.67 2.13 -19.79
C SER A 4 -24.61 1.12 -18.62
N VAL A 5 -24.20 1.60 -17.44
CA VAL A 5 -24.41 0.96 -16.13
C VAL A 5 -25.74 1.49 -15.56
N SER A 6 -26.83 1.24 -16.26
CA SER A 6 -28.15 1.75 -15.86
C SER A 6 -29.27 0.74 -16.07
N ASP A 7 -28.96 -0.55 -16.02
CA ASP A 7 -30.00 -1.57 -15.97
C ASP A 7 -29.49 -2.87 -15.37
N ARG A 8 -30.34 -3.52 -14.57
CA ARG A 8 -30.16 -4.74 -13.76
C ARG A 8 -29.65 -4.52 -12.33
N ALA A 9 -30.56 -4.31 -11.40
CA ALA A 9 -31.28 -5.42 -10.75
C ALA A 9 -31.93 -4.90 -9.46
N ALA A 10 -33.25 -4.70 -9.54
CA ALA A 10 -34.11 -4.76 -8.37
C ALA A 10 -33.92 -6.15 -7.74
N VAL A 11 -33.19 -6.20 -6.63
CA VAL A 11 -33.09 -7.38 -5.77
C VAL A 11 -33.83 -7.02 -4.48
N ASP A 12 -35.05 -7.53 -4.46
CA ASP A 12 -35.91 -7.86 -3.32
C ASP A 12 -35.27 -7.64 -1.92
N GLY A 13 -35.71 -6.58 -1.24
CA GLY A 13 -35.15 -6.09 0.01
C GLY A 13 -35.60 -6.82 1.29
N ASP A 14 -36.44 -7.86 1.19
CA ASP A 14 -37.16 -8.40 2.37
C ASP A 14 -36.67 -9.77 2.90
N VAL A 15 -35.62 -10.36 2.32
CA VAL A 15 -35.19 -11.73 2.69
C VAL A 15 -33.90 -11.78 3.53
N LEU A 16 -33.16 -10.68 3.68
CA LEU A 16 -31.82 -10.68 4.30
C LEU A 16 -31.76 -10.33 5.80
N TYR A 17 -32.89 -10.14 6.49
CA TYR A 17 -32.89 -9.76 7.92
C TYR A 17 -33.38 -10.85 8.90
N ARG A 18 -33.79 -12.04 8.43
CA ARG A 18 -34.48 -13.04 9.28
C ARG A 18 -33.60 -14.19 9.78
N ARG A 19 -32.39 -13.91 10.26
CA ARG A 19 -31.66 -14.88 11.10
C ARG A 19 -30.67 -14.22 12.06
N VAL A 20 -31.17 -13.33 12.92
CA VAL A 20 -30.42 -12.89 14.11
C VAL A 20 -30.66 -13.93 15.20
N GLY A 21 -29.65 -14.77 15.45
CA GLY A 21 -29.64 -15.68 16.59
C GLY A 21 -29.47 -14.89 17.89
N THR A 22 -30.31 -15.15 18.88
CA THR A 22 -30.23 -14.56 20.22
C THR A 22 -29.06 -15.18 20.98
N GLY A 23 -27.90 -14.51 20.98
CA GLY A 23 -26.77 -14.84 21.85
C GLY A 23 -26.95 -14.23 23.25
N SER A 24 -26.54 -14.93 24.31
CA SER A 24 -26.54 -14.42 25.68
C SER A 24 -25.49 -13.30 25.83
N MET A 25 -25.76 -12.30 26.68
CA MET A 25 -24.85 -11.17 26.94
C MET A 25 -23.47 -11.62 27.45
N SER A 26 -23.39 -12.79 28.11
CA SER A 26 -22.16 -13.45 28.53
C SER A 26 -21.22 -13.81 27.37
N ASP A 27 -21.76 -14.08 26.19
CA ASP A 27 -20.99 -14.45 25.00
C ASP A 27 -20.38 -13.20 24.32
N CYS A 28 -21.01 -12.03 24.50
CA CYS A 28 -20.56 -10.75 23.94
C CYS A 28 -19.29 -10.24 24.66
N GLU A 29 -19.20 -10.40 25.99
CA GLU A 29 -18.02 -10.04 26.79
C GLU A 29 -16.79 -10.89 26.46
N ALA A 30 -16.98 -12.19 26.22
CA ALA A 30 -15.91 -13.11 25.83
C ALA A 30 -15.33 -12.83 24.44
N SER A 31 -16.13 -12.21 23.55
CA SER A 31 -15.73 -11.94 22.17
C SER A 31 -14.76 -10.75 22.06
N THR A 32 -14.78 -9.80 22.99
CA THR A 32 -13.86 -8.65 23.06
C THR A 32 -12.47 -9.04 23.58
N GLY A 33 -11.85 -10.06 22.99
CA GLY A 33 -10.46 -10.46 23.18
C GLY A 33 -9.48 -9.41 22.65
N ARG A 34 -9.41 -8.26 23.31
CA ARG A 34 -8.49 -7.15 23.07
C ARG A 34 -7.03 -7.51 23.44
N GLY A 35 -6.84 -8.59 24.22
CA GLY A 35 -5.55 -8.95 24.83
C GLY A 35 -4.53 -9.68 23.94
N ARG A 36 -4.91 -10.23 22.77
CA ARG A 36 -4.02 -11.12 21.98
C ARG A 36 -3.36 -10.49 20.75
N ARG A 37 -3.65 -9.21 20.44
CA ARG A 37 -3.10 -8.50 19.25
C ARG A 37 -1.75 -7.84 19.54
N TRP A 38 -1.60 -7.28 20.73
CA TRP A 38 -0.37 -6.61 21.19
C TRP A 38 0.90 -7.46 21.13
N PRO A 39 0.93 -8.74 21.57
CA PRO A 39 2.15 -9.55 21.49
C PRO A 39 2.57 -9.82 20.04
N ARG A 40 1.63 -9.88 19.09
CA ARG A 40 1.93 -10.06 17.66
C ARG A 40 2.54 -8.80 17.05
N VAL A 41 1.99 -7.64 17.37
CA VAL A 41 2.53 -6.33 16.94
C VAL A 41 3.93 -6.13 17.53
N ALA A 42 4.09 -6.36 18.83
CA ALA A 42 5.37 -6.28 19.50
C ALA A 42 6.41 -7.25 18.90
N GLY A 43 6.00 -8.49 18.60
CA GLY A 43 6.85 -9.47 17.91
C GLY A 43 7.30 -9.02 16.52
N ALA A 44 6.42 -8.43 15.72
CA ALA A 44 6.78 -7.90 14.40
C ALA A 44 7.77 -6.72 14.49
N PHE A 45 7.56 -5.81 15.46
CA PHE A 45 8.48 -4.71 15.74
C PHE A 45 9.85 -5.21 16.21
N ALA A 46 9.88 -6.18 17.13
CA ALA A 46 11.11 -6.77 17.64
C ALA A 46 11.89 -7.48 16.53
N LEU A 47 11.20 -8.20 15.64
CA LEU A 47 11.80 -8.80 14.45
C LEU A 47 12.39 -7.74 13.52
N GLY A 48 11.66 -6.66 13.24
CA GLY A 48 12.14 -5.54 12.42
C GLY A 48 13.41 -4.91 12.99
N LEU A 49 13.43 -4.65 14.31
CA LEU A 49 14.61 -4.14 15.02
C LEU A 49 15.77 -5.12 15.00
N ALA A 50 15.51 -6.42 15.17
CA ALA A 50 16.53 -7.46 15.13
C ALA A 50 17.18 -7.54 13.74
N VAL A 51 16.37 -7.50 12.67
CA VAL A 51 16.88 -7.48 11.29
C VAL A 51 17.68 -6.22 11.02
N ALA A 52 17.17 -5.04 11.40
CA ALA A 52 17.90 -3.79 11.24
C ALA A 52 19.23 -3.80 12.02
N GLY A 53 19.21 -4.29 13.26
CA GLY A 53 20.40 -4.47 14.10
C GLY A 53 21.41 -5.45 13.49
N ALA A 54 20.95 -6.57 12.94
CA ALA A 54 21.81 -7.53 12.24
C ALA A 54 22.50 -6.90 11.02
N VAL A 55 21.77 -6.12 10.21
CA VAL A 55 22.35 -5.39 9.08
C VAL A 55 23.39 -4.38 9.55
N LEU A 56 23.09 -3.60 10.60
CA LEU A 56 24.04 -2.63 11.17
C LEU A 56 25.27 -3.31 11.75
N TRP A 57 25.12 -4.50 12.33
CA TRP A 57 26.21 -5.30 12.85
C TRP A 57 27.11 -5.82 11.73
N VAL A 58 26.52 -6.32 10.63
CA VAL A 58 27.26 -6.78 9.44
C VAL A 58 28.02 -5.62 8.76
N VAL A 59 27.40 -4.45 8.63
CA VAL A 59 28.03 -3.27 8.01
C VAL A 59 29.09 -2.65 8.93
N GLY A 60 28.88 -2.73 10.24
CA GLY A 60 29.72 -2.12 11.27
C GLY A 60 29.35 -0.64 11.51
N PRO A 61 28.90 -0.26 12.72
CA PRO A 61 28.43 1.11 12.99
C PRO A 61 29.53 2.17 12.80
N ALA A 62 30.79 1.81 13.06
CA ALA A 62 31.94 2.70 12.84
C ALA A 62 32.28 2.91 11.36
N ALA A 63 31.95 1.94 10.48
CA ALA A 63 32.12 2.11 9.05
C ALA A 63 31.05 3.06 8.50
N LEU A 64 29.80 2.91 8.97
CA LEU A 64 28.69 3.79 8.63
C LEU A 64 28.94 5.24 9.06
N SER A 65 29.35 5.46 10.32
CA SER A 65 29.61 6.83 10.83
C SER A 65 30.74 7.53 10.08
N ARG A 66 31.82 6.81 9.76
CA ARG A 66 32.92 7.33 8.93
C ARG A 66 32.49 7.64 7.51
N ALA A 67 31.63 6.81 6.91
CA ALA A 67 31.11 7.04 5.57
C ALA A 67 30.24 8.31 5.53
N VAL A 68 29.32 8.46 6.49
CA VAL A 68 28.46 9.64 6.61
C VAL A 68 29.29 10.90 6.89
N GLY A 69 30.28 10.82 7.77
CA GLY A 69 31.17 11.95 8.10
C GLY A 69 32.03 12.44 6.93
N ARG A 70 32.20 11.65 5.87
CA ARG A 70 32.95 12.03 4.65
C ARG A 70 32.07 12.71 3.60
N VAL A 71 30.76 12.79 3.80
CA VAL A 71 29.87 13.39 2.81
C VAL A 71 29.94 14.91 2.92
N SER A 72 30.61 15.54 1.95
CA SER A 72 30.64 17.01 1.84
C SER A 72 29.23 17.60 1.68
N THR A 73 29.02 18.83 2.16
CA THR A 73 27.76 19.59 2.00
C THR A 73 27.29 19.65 0.55
N ARG A 74 28.20 19.85 -0.42
CA ARG A 74 27.88 19.85 -1.86
C ARG A 74 27.27 18.53 -2.31
N ARG A 75 27.80 17.39 -1.85
CA ARG A 75 27.23 16.07 -2.16
C ARG A 75 25.88 15.87 -1.48
N LEU A 76 25.70 16.31 -0.23
CA LEU A 76 24.40 16.27 0.45
C LEU A 76 23.33 17.04 -0.34
N VAL A 77 23.63 18.28 -0.75
CA VAL A 77 22.72 19.07 -1.58
C VAL A 77 22.43 18.38 -2.91
N SER A 78 23.45 17.83 -3.56
CA SER A 78 23.27 17.09 -4.82
C SER A 78 22.35 15.89 -4.64
N LEU A 79 22.51 15.12 -3.56
CA LEU A 79 21.65 13.98 -3.23
C LEU A 79 20.22 14.43 -2.91
N ALA A 80 20.05 15.54 -2.19
CA ALA A 80 18.73 16.10 -1.89
C ALA A 80 18.01 16.54 -3.17
N VAL A 81 18.71 17.22 -4.09
CA VAL A 81 18.17 17.64 -5.39
C VAL A 81 17.79 16.42 -6.24
N VAL A 82 18.69 15.44 -6.36
CA VAL A 82 18.41 14.20 -7.11
C VAL A 82 17.23 13.44 -6.49
N GLY A 83 17.14 13.37 -5.16
CA GLY A 83 16.03 12.75 -4.45
C GLY A 83 14.70 13.49 -4.59
N ALA A 84 14.73 14.81 -4.80
CA ALA A 84 13.52 15.61 -5.03
C ALA A 84 12.93 15.40 -6.43
N VAL A 85 13.76 15.07 -7.44
CA VAL A 85 13.30 14.89 -8.83
C VAL A 85 12.19 13.84 -8.95
N PRO A 86 12.35 12.59 -8.44
CA PRO A 86 11.27 11.60 -8.47
C PRO A 86 9.99 12.09 -7.78
N THR A 87 10.12 12.80 -6.66
CA THR A 87 8.97 13.33 -5.90
C THR A 87 8.16 14.33 -6.74
N VAL A 88 8.84 15.21 -7.48
CA VAL A 88 8.18 16.17 -8.37
C VAL A 88 7.55 15.45 -9.56
N VAL A 89 8.26 14.50 -10.18
CA VAL A 89 7.77 13.74 -11.35
C VAL A 89 6.51 12.95 -10.99
N TRP A 90 6.54 12.20 -9.90
CA TRP A 90 5.41 11.39 -9.45
C TRP A 90 4.28 12.23 -8.85
N GLY A 91 4.60 13.35 -8.21
CA GLY A 91 3.61 14.36 -7.82
C GLY A 91 2.86 14.95 -9.02
N GLY A 92 3.56 15.14 -10.14
CA GLY A 92 2.96 15.51 -11.43
C GLY A 92 2.07 14.41 -12.00
N ALA A 93 2.49 13.14 -11.94
CA ALA A 93 1.64 12.02 -12.35
C ALA A 93 0.36 11.96 -11.51
N LEU A 94 0.47 12.13 -10.20
CA LEU A 94 -0.69 12.23 -9.30
C LEU A 94 -1.59 13.42 -9.65
N HIS A 95 -1.02 14.57 -10.02
CA HIS A 95 -1.78 15.72 -10.49
C HIS A 95 -2.64 15.38 -11.71
N LEU A 96 -2.10 14.64 -12.69
CA LEU A 96 -2.85 14.21 -13.86
C LEU A 96 -4.00 13.27 -13.50
N VAL A 97 -3.79 12.38 -12.52
CA VAL A 97 -4.83 11.51 -11.98
C VAL A 97 -5.94 12.33 -11.33
N PHE A 98 -5.62 13.29 -10.45
CA PHE A 98 -6.63 14.18 -9.85
C PHE A 98 -7.37 15.01 -10.90
N ARG A 99 -6.68 15.45 -11.95
CA ARG A 99 -7.32 16.17 -13.06
C ARG A 99 -8.33 15.29 -13.78
N ARG A 100 -8.04 14.00 -13.93
CA ARG A 100 -8.95 13.06 -14.57
C ARG A 100 -10.22 12.81 -13.76
N PHE A 101 -10.11 12.83 -12.43
CA PHE A 101 -11.24 12.72 -11.52
C PHE A 101 -11.98 14.05 -11.26
N GLY A 102 -11.50 15.17 -11.82
CA GLY A 102 -12.14 16.48 -11.64
C GLY A 102 -11.89 17.14 -10.28
N VAL A 103 -10.98 16.60 -9.45
CA VAL A 103 -10.70 17.06 -8.07
C VAL A 103 -9.35 17.80 -7.95
N ALA A 104 -8.68 18.05 -9.07
CA ALA A 104 -7.37 18.70 -9.07
C ALA A 104 -7.45 20.16 -8.58
N ARG A 105 -6.53 20.50 -7.69
CA ARG A 105 -6.20 21.88 -7.30
C ARG A 105 -4.98 22.35 -8.07
N ARG A 106 -3.95 22.87 -7.39
CA ARG A 106 -2.69 23.28 -8.01
C ARG A 106 -1.74 22.07 -8.18
N PRO A 107 -0.87 22.05 -9.20
CA PRO A 107 0.13 20.99 -9.36
C PRO A 107 1.09 20.90 -8.16
N THR A 108 1.40 22.04 -7.53
CA THR A 108 2.21 22.09 -6.30
C THR A 108 1.53 21.35 -5.14
N THR A 109 0.21 21.49 -4.99
CA THR A 109 -0.56 20.73 -4.00
C THR A 109 -0.42 19.24 -4.21
N SER A 110 -0.51 18.76 -5.46
CA SER A 110 -0.34 17.34 -5.77
C SER A 110 1.06 16.82 -5.47
N VAL A 111 2.10 17.62 -5.72
CA VAL A 111 3.49 17.26 -5.35
C VAL A 111 3.66 17.17 -3.83
N LEU A 112 3.11 18.12 -3.08
CA LEU A 112 3.17 18.10 -1.61
C LEU A 112 2.37 16.93 -1.03
N LEU A 113 1.19 16.64 -1.58
CA LEU A 113 0.37 15.48 -1.20
C LEU A 113 1.10 14.17 -1.51
N PHE A 114 1.78 14.07 -2.66
CA PHE A 114 2.60 12.91 -2.97
C PHE A 114 3.79 12.75 -2.00
N ALA A 115 4.46 13.85 -1.64
CA ALA A 115 5.52 13.82 -0.64
C ALA A 115 5.00 13.38 0.74
N ALA A 116 3.84 13.91 1.16
CA ALA A 116 3.19 13.52 2.41
C ALA A 116 2.76 12.04 2.40
N ALA A 117 2.26 11.53 1.29
CA ALA A 117 1.93 10.11 1.14
C ALA A 117 3.18 9.22 1.28
N ASN A 118 4.31 9.60 0.68
CA ASN A 118 5.57 8.86 0.86
C ASN A 118 6.09 8.90 2.31
N PHE A 119 5.91 10.03 2.98
CA PHE A 119 6.22 10.14 4.41
C PHE A 119 5.35 9.17 5.23
N MET A 120 4.04 9.14 4.97
CA MET A 120 3.11 8.20 5.61
C MET A 120 3.54 6.75 5.37
N ASN A 121 3.89 6.39 4.13
CA ASN A 121 4.40 5.06 3.78
C ASN A 121 5.64 4.65 4.60
N THR A 122 6.46 5.61 5.02
CA THR A 122 7.68 5.37 5.80
C THR A 122 7.40 5.24 7.30
N VAL A 123 6.38 5.94 7.81
CA VAL A 123 6.04 5.96 9.25
C VAL A 123 5.04 4.87 9.63
N THR A 124 4.19 4.42 8.69
CA THR A 124 3.18 3.40 8.99
C THR A 124 3.80 2.01 9.20
N PRO A 125 3.36 1.24 10.22
CA PRO A 125 3.95 -0.04 10.59
C PRO A 125 3.73 -1.18 9.58
N PHE A 126 2.99 -0.94 8.50
CA PHE A 126 2.78 -1.90 7.40
C PHE A 126 3.50 -1.50 6.10
N GLY A 127 4.43 -0.53 6.17
CA GLY A 127 5.19 -0.06 5.00
C GLY A 127 4.28 0.50 3.90
N GLN A 128 4.65 0.29 2.63
CA GLN A 128 3.87 0.78 1.48
C GLN A 128 2.41 0.29 1.46
N VAL A 129 2.11 -0.88 2.03
CA VAL A 129 0.74 -1.41 2.06
C VAL A 129 -0.11 -0.73 3.15
N GLY A 130 0.54 -0.12 4.15
CA GLY A 130 -0.11 0.56 5.27
C GLY A 130 -0.39 2.04 5.06
N GLY A 131 0.38 2.71 4.22
CA GLY A 131 0.27 4.15 4.04
C GLY A 131 -0.78 4.57 3.01
N ASP A 132 -1.29 3.65 2.18
CA ASP A 132 -2.31 3.94 1.18
C ASP A 132 -3.64 4.45 1.79
N PRO A 133 -4.28 3.78 2.78
CA PRO A 133 -5.52 4.29 3.37
C PRO A 133 -5.35 5.63 4.12
N PRO A 134 -4.32 5.84 4.97
CA PRO A 134 -4.06 7.16 5.56
C PRO A 134 -3.77 8.25 4.53
N SER A 135 -3.10 7.93 3.42
CA SER A 135 -2.86 8.87 2.32
C SER A 135 -4.16 9.25 1.62
N ALA A 136 -5.06 8.29 1.40
CA ALA A 136 -6.38 8.57 0.85
C ALA A 136 -7.21 9.49 1.76
N LEU A 137 -7.22 9.27 3.08
CA LEU A 137 -7.85 10.17 4.06
C LEU A 137 -7.23 11.58 4.05
N LEU A 138 -5.91 11.68 3.87
CA LEU A 138 -5.23 12.96 3.73
C LEU A 138 -5.70 13.69 2.47
N PHE A 139 -5.84 12.97 1.35
CA PHE A 139 -6.25 13.56 0.07
C PHE A 139 -7.71 13.98 0.08
N GLU A 140 -8.58 13.17 0.66
CA GLU A 140 -10.00 13.46 0.90
C GLU A 140 -10.15 14.83 1.58
N ARG A 141 -9.46 15.01 2.71
CA ARG A 141 -9.49 16.27 3.48
C ARG A 141 -8.84 17.44 2.77
N ALA A 142 -7.74 17.20 2.03
CA ALA A 142 -7.00 18.27 1.37
C ALA A 142 -7.66 18.75 0.06
N LEU A 143 -8.42 17.89 -0.60
CA LEU A 143 -9.07 18.16 -1.88
C LEU A 143 -10.56 18.43 -1.76
N ASP A 144 -11.17 18.06 -0.63
CA ASP A 144 -12.63 18.01 -0.41
C ASP A 144 -13.29 17.06 -1.42
N ALA A 145 -12.74 15.85 -1.49
CA ALA A 145 -13.13 14.80 -2.43
C ALA A 145 -13.53 13.54 -1.68
N GLU A 146 -14.36 12.68 -2.28
CA GLU A 146 -14.76 11.40 -1.68
C GLU A 146 -13.54 10.50 -1.40
N PHE A 147 -13.63 9.71 -0.32
CA PHE A 147 -12.57 8.78 0.08
C PHE A 147 -12.28 7.77 -1.03
N GLU A 148 -13.30 7.27 -1.71
CA GLU A 148 -13.22 6.32 -2.82
C GLU A 148 -12.44 6.90 -4.00
N THR A 149 -12.70 8.16 -4.33
CA THR A 149 -11.97 8.88 -5.39
C THR A 149 -10.51 9.09 -5.00
N SER A 150 -10.26 9.46 -3.75
CA SER A 150 -8.93 9.65 -3.20
C SER A 150 -8.13 8.33 -3.15
N LEU A 151 -8.77 7.23 -2.74
CA LEU A 151 -8.19 5.89 -2.71
C LEU A 151 -7.92 5.37 -4.13
N ALA A 152 -8.85 5.59 -5.07
CA ALA A 152 -8.65 5.26 -6.47
C ALA A 152 -7.47 6.03 -7.07
N ALA A 153 -7.28 7.29 -6.69
CA ALA A 153 -6.14 8.09 -7.14
C ALA A 153 -4.81 7.55 -6.60
N VAL A 154 -4.73 7.20 -5.30
CA VAL A 154 -3.57 6.54 -4.68
C VAL A 154 -3.26 5.22 -5.40
N ALA A 155 -4.27 4.35 -5.55
CA ALA A 155 -4.10 3.06 -6.21
C ALA A 155 -3.63 3.21 -7.67
N SER A 156 -4.17 4.21 -8.38
CA SER A 156 -3.78 4.49 -9.77
C SER A 156 -2.32 4.91 -9.86
N VAL A 157 -1.89 5.90 -9.07
CA VAL A 157 -0.48 6.35 -9.11
C VAL A 157 0.47 5.25 -8.67
N ASN A 158 0.07 4.41 -7.70
CA ASN A 158 0.88 3.28 -7.25
C ASN A 158 1.03 2.21 -8.35
N ALA A 159 -0.06 1.91 -9.07
CA ALA A 159 -0.02 1.01 -10.23
C ALA A 159 0.88 1.56 -11.36
N LEU A 160 0.79 2.86 -11.65
CA LEU A 160 1.68 3.51 -12.62
C LEU A 160 3.15 3.42 -12.16
N ASN A 161 3.42 3.66 -10.87
CA ASN A 161 4.77 3.58 -10.31
C ASN A 161 5.34 2.16 -10.41
N ALA A 162 4.55 1.15 -10.03
CA ALA A 162 4.94 -0.24 -10.18
C ALA A 162 5.28 -0.58 -11.65
N ALA A 163 4.42 -0.21 -12.60
CA ALA A 163 4.66 -0.44 -14.02
C ALA A 163 5.94 0.26 -14.51
N ALA A 164 6.14 1.52 -14.13
CA ALA A 164 7.34 2.27 -14.49
C ALA A 164 8.61 1.67 -13.88
N ALA A 165 8.57 1.28 -12.61
CA ALA A 165 9.70 0.65 -11.92
C ALA A 165 10.12 -0.66 -12.61
N LEU A 166 9.16 -1.46 -13.07
CA LEU A 166 9.43 -2.68 -13.84
C LEU A 166 10.14 -2.36 -15.16
N VAL A 167 9.62 -1.41 -15.95
CA VAL A 167 10.21 -1.03 -17.24
C VAL A 167 11.59 -0.42 -17.04
N LEU A 168 11.74 0.52 -16.11
CA LEU A 168 13.02 1.17 -15.80
C LEU A 168 14.04 0.16 -15.27
N GLY A 169 13.62 -0.80 -14.45
CA GLY A 169 14.46 -1.88 -13.97
C GLY A 169 14.98 -2.76 -15.11
N LEU A 170 14.11 -3.17 -16.03
CA LEU A 170 14.49 -3.97 -17.20
C LEU A 170 15.46 -3.21 -18.11
N VAL A 171 15.19 -1.94 -18.40
CA VAL A 171 16.07 -1.08 -19.21
C VAL A 171 17.42 -0.88 -18.51
N GLY A 172 17.41 -0.66 -17.19
CA GLY A 172 18.63 -0.51 -16.39
C GLY A 172 19.52 -1.75 -16.44
N VAL A 173 18.94 -2.94 -16.28
CA VAL A 173 19.67 -4.21 -16.36
C VAL A 173 20.20 -4.46 -17.77
N ALA A 174 19.39 -4.23 -18.81
CA ALA A 174 19.84 -4.37 -20.20
C ALA A 174 21.00 -3.39 -20.53
N SER A 175 20.94 -2.17 -20.01
CA SER A 175 21.99 -1.16 -20.19
C SER A 175 23.28 -1.53 -19.45
N LEU A 176 23.18 -2.07 -18.23
CA LEU A 176 24.36 -2.51 -17.47
C LEU A 176 25.07 -3.68 -18.14
N ARG A 177 24.30 -4.64 -18.68
CA ARG A 177 24.84 -5.79 -19.42
C ARG A 177 25.67 -5.38 -20.64
N THR A 178 25.32 -4.28 -21.30
CA THR A 178 25.99 -3.82 -22.52
C THR A 178 27.18 -2.90 -22.27
N ARG A 179 27.22 -2.21 -21.12
CA ARG A 179 28.24 -1.17 -20.83
C ARG A 179 29.31 -1.59 -19.83
N VAL A 180 29.05 -2.60 -19.00
CA VAL A 180 29.97 -3.03 -17.95
C VAL A 180 30.24 -4.51 -18.16
N ALA A 181 31.52 -4.91 -18.20
CA ALA A 181 31.90 -6.30 -17.99
C ALA A 181 31.54 -6.64 -16.54
N LEU A 182 30.28 -6.97 -16.31
CA LEU A 182 29.77 -7.38 -15.01
C LEU A 182 30.55 -8.64 -14.63
N GLY A 183 31.36 -8.59 -13.57
CA GLY A 183 31.86 -9.83 -12.97
C GLY A 183 30.66 -10.73 -12.61
N GLY A 184 30.82 -12.06 -12.66
CA GLY A 184 29.69 -13.01 -12.60
C GLY A 184 28.72 -12.83 -11.42
N VAL A 185 29.15 -12.23 -10.30
CA VAL A 185 28.30 -11.89 -9.15
C VAL A 185 27.30 -10.78 -9.47
N LEU A 186 27.71 -9.76 -10.24
CA LEU A 186 26.85 -8.63 -10.59
C LEU A 186 25.88 -9.01 -11.71
N GLU A 187 26.27 -9.91 -12.60
CA GLU A 187 25.39 -10.52 -13.61
C GLU A 187 24.32 -11.41 -12.96
N THR A 188 24.71 -12.27 -12.00
CA THR A 188 23.76 -13.10 -11.25
C THR A 188 22.81 -12.29 -10.37
N ALA A 189 23.28 -11.21 -9.72
CA ALA A 189 22.44 -10.28 -8.98
C ALA A 189 21.43 -9.55 -9.89
N ALA A 190 21.87 -9.10 -11.08
CA ALA A 190 20.98 -8.48 -12.05
C ALA A 190 19.95 -9.48 -12.59
N ALA A 191 20.37 -10.70 -12.92
CA ALA A 191 19.49 -11.77 -13.40
C ALA A 191 18.45 -12.17 -12.34
N THR A 192 18.85 -12.27 -11.07
CA THR A 192 17.90 -12.55 -9.96
C THR A 192 16.92 -11.40 -9.76
N ALA A 193 17.37 -10.14 -9.81
CA ALA A 193 16.46 -9.00 -9.73
C ALA A 193 15.42 -9.01 -10.86
N VAL A 194 15.84 -9.29 -12.10
CA VAL A 194 14.93 -9.44 -13.24
C VAL A 194 13.98 -10.62 -13.07
N ALA A 195 14.47 -11.76 -12.59
CA ALA A 195 13.64 -12.94 -12.35
C ALA A 195 12.57 -12.68 -11.28
N VAL A 196 12.93 -12.02 -10.18
CA VAL A 196 11.97 -11.62 -9.12
C VAL A 196 10.91 -10.68 -9.70
N VAL A 197 11.34 -9.67 -10.45
CA VAL A 197 10.45 -8.75 -11.16
C VAL A 197 9.48 -9.50 -12.09
N ALA A 198 9.99 -10.41 -12.91
CA ALA A 198 9.18 -11.22 -13.83
C ALA A 198 8.17 -12.09 -13.07
N VAL A 199 8.58 -12.72 -11.97
CA VAL A 199 7.68 -13.51 -11.11
C VAL A 199 6.57 -12.64 -10.53
N VAL A 200 6.89 -11.45 -10.00
CA VAL A 200 5.88 -10.52 -9.47
C VAL A 200 4.87 -10.12 -10.55
N VAL A 201 5.34 -9.83 -11.77
CA VAL A 201 4.45 -9.50 -12.90
C VAL A 201 3.57 -10.68 -13.28
N VAL A 202 4.12 -11.88 -13.39
CA VAL A 202 3.36 -13.10 -13.70
C VAL A 202 2.31 -13.35 -12.62
N VAL A 203 2.68 -13.26 -11.34
CA VAL A 203 1.74 -13.39 -10.22
C VAL A 203 0.63 -12.35 -10.30
N ALA A 204 0.96 -11.08 -10.58
CA ALA A 204 -0.03 -10.02 -10.73
C ALA A 204 -0.99 -10.29 -11.90
N VAL A 205 -0.48 -10.73 -13.06
CA VAL A 205 -1.28 -11.07 -14.24
C VAL A 205 -2.18 -12.28 -13.97
N VAL A 206 -1.64 -13.33 -13.35
CA VAL A 206 -2.36 -14.54 -12.96
C VAL A 206 -3.45 -14.20 -11.94
N ALA A 207 -3.14 -13.40 -10.92
CA ALA A 207 -4.10 -12.92 -9.94
C ALA A 207 -5.23 -12.13 -10.60
N ARG A 208 -4.91 -11.28 -11.58
CA ARG A 208 -5.91 -10.53 -12.36
C ARG A 208 -6.80 -11.44 -13.19
N ARG A 209 -6.24 -12.50 -13.80
CA ARG A 209 -7.01 -13.49 -14.58
C ARG A 209 -7.88 -14.39 -13.70
N HIS A 210 -7.50 -14.60 -12.45
CA HIS A 210 -8.24 -15.43 -11.49
C HIS A 210 -9.01 -14.61 -10.44
N TRP A 211 -9.25 -13.33 -10.70
CA TRP A 211 -9.95 -12.43 -9.79
C TRP A 211 -11.27 -13.02 -9.29
N ASP A 212 -12.08 -13.59 -10.19
CA ASP A 212 -13.37 -14.20 -9.83
C ASP A 212 -13.24 -15.44 -8.93
N ARG A 213 -12.11 -16.15 -8.99
CA ARG A 213 -11.84 -17.32 -8.14
C ARG A 213 -11.33 -16.88 -6.76
N LEU A 214 -10.53 -15.81 -6.72
CA LEU A 214 -10.01 -15.21 -5.49
C LEU A 214 -11.14 -14.56 -4.68
N VAL A 215 -12.05 -13.82 -5.32
CA VAL A 215 -13.23 -13.24 -4.66
C VAL A 215 -14.15 -14.32 -4.08
N ARG A 216 -14.33 -15.43 -4.80
CA ARG A 216 -15.14 -16.58 -4.34
C ARG A 216 -14.50 -17.38 -3.21
N SER A 217 -13.17 -17.39 -3.10
CA SER A 217 -12.46 -18.02 -1.97
C SER A 217 -12.42 -17.10 -0.75
N GLY A 218 -12.32 -15.78 -0.95
CA GLY A 218 -12.46 -14.79 0.13
C GLY A 218 -13.84 -14.81 0.81
N ARG A 219 -14.93 -14.95 0.04
CA ARG A 219 -16.29 -15.09 0.62
C ARG A 219 -16.42 -16.31 1.54
N ARG A 220 -15.77 -17.43 1.23
CA ARG A 220 -15.79 -18.63 2.09
C ARG A 220 -15.07 -18.43 3.42
N SER A 221 -14.15 -17.47 3.51
CA SER A 221 -13.48 -17.13 4.78
C SER A 221 -14.27 -16.11 5.60
N VAL A 222 -15.01 -15.22 4.94
CA VAL A 222 -15.88 -14.21 5.57
C VAL A 222 -17.20 -14.82 6.07
N ASP A 223 -17.70 -15.88 5.43
CA ASP A 223 -18.86 -16.66 5.88
C ASP A 223 -18.56 -17.58 7.09
N SER A 224 -17.47 -17.29 7.83
CA SER A 224 -17.33 -17.79 9.20
C SER A 224 -18.42 -17.11 10.03
N PRO A 225 -19.19 -17.84 10.85
CA PRO A 225 -20.40 -17.32 11.50
C PRO A 225 -20.13 -15.95 12.13
N GLU A 226 -20.76 -14.93 11.57
CA GLU A 226 -20.70 -13.57 12.08
C GLU A 226 -21.10 -13.61 13.56
N ARG A 227 -20.33 -12.88 14.38
CA ARG A 227 -20.62 -12.76 15.80
C ARG A 227 -21.99 -12.09 15.97
N PRO A 228 -22.80 -12.52 16.95
CA PRO A 228 -24.11 -11.93 17.18
C PRO A 228 -23.98 -10.41 17.41
N VAL A 229 -24.75 -9.63 16.65
CA VAL A 229 -24.91 -8.20 16.87
C VAL A 229 -25.78 -8.03 18.11
N CYS A 230 -25.17 -7.65 19.23
CA CYS A 230 -25.86 -7.40 20.49
C CYS A 230 -26.65 -6.08 20.39
N SER A 231 -27.97 -6.17 20.23
CA SER A 231 -28.91 -5.03 20.31
C SER A 231 -29.36 -4.83 21.76
N GLU A 232 -29.29 -3.60 22.28
CA GLU A 232 -29.87 -3.23 23.58
C GLU A 232 -31.40 -3.43 23.56
N PRO A 233 -32.01 -4.02 24.60
CA PRO A 233 -33.45 -4.06 24.72
C PRO A 233 -33.98 -2.63 24.94
N SER A 234 -34.80 -2.16 24.01
CA SER A 234 -35.54 -0.92 24.16
C SER A 234 -36.41 -1.01 25.42
N SER A 235 -36.02 -0.30 26.49
CA SER A 235 -36.90 -0.12 27.64
C SER A 235 -38.10 0.71 27.18
N SER A 236 -39.20 0.05 26.84
CA SER A 236 -40.50 0.70 26.70
C SER A 236 -40.87 1.25 28.08
N ARG A 237 -40.70 2.55 28.28
CA ARG A 237 -41.36 3.26 29.37
C ARG A 237 -42.87 3.17 29.12
N ALA A 238 -43.57 2.51 30.03
CA ALA A 238 -44.99 2.73 30.29
C ALA A 238 -45.09 3.78 31.40
#